data_AF-A0A0A2L9V8-F1
#
_entry.id   AF-A0A0A2L9V8-F1
#
_cell.length_a   1.000
_cell.length_b   1.000
_cell.length_c   1.000
_cell.angle_alpha   90.00
_cell.angle_beta   90.00
_cell.angle_gamma   90.00
#
_symmetry.space_group_name_H-M   'P 1'
#
loop_
_entity.id
_entity.type
_entity.pdbx_description
1 polymer ?
#
loop_
_entity_poly.entity_id
_entity_poly.type
_entity_poly.pdbx_seq_one_letter_code
_entity_poly.pdbx_strand_id
1 'polypeptide(L)'
;MDCVFESGFDQATADLIIQLQLQDVGVYAEYVKGKAREPTDEELAFQLQNDDLESGSQLLSDRRMAMSFAAAVQADAQILVDSQVEEDINANDRDIARHWTENGGSPIAETSFPSNSESTALDDETLTKLQILYVSGMEGYQGIESVDEAGTETEQAESSAWAARRIRQAPSQMHRCIACAEDTEFVNVIQRGRMDGNAVFPAGEW
;
A
#
# COMPACT_ATOMS: atom_id res chain seq x y z
N MET A 1 20.43 0.03 -3.80
CA MET A 1 20.11 1.10 -2.81
C MET A 1 18.88 0.59 -2.10
N ASP A 2 19.07 -0.44 -1.29
CA ASP A 2 17.98 -1.10 -0.59
C ASP A 2 17.86 -0.45 0.79
N CYS A 3 16.65 0.05 1.06
CA CYS A 3 16.02 0.07 2.36
C CYS A 3 16.78 0.70 3.54
N VAL A 4 17.04 2.02 3.54
CA VAL A 4 17.41 2.73 4.79
C VAL A 4 16.22 2.83 5.76
N PHE A 5 14.99 2.59 5.30
CA PHE A 5 13.77 2.59 6.11
C PHE A 5 13.13 1.20 6.22
N GLU A 6 13.97 0.17 6.35
CA GLU A 6 13.54 -1.19 6.66
C GLU A 6 12.87 -1.22 8.05
N SER A 7 11.53 -1.14 8.07
CA SER A 7 10.59 -1.62 9.11
C SER A 7 10.71 -1.13 10.58
N GLY A 8 11.73 -0.35 10.96
CA GLY A 8 11.99 -0.04 12.37
C GLY A 8 11.32 1.23 12.93
N PHE A 9 10.91 2.17 12.07
CA PHE A 9 10.40 3.48 12.47
C PHE A 9 9.10 3.81 11.74
N ASP A 10 8.15 4.43 12.44
CA ASP A 10 6.94 4.97 11.82
C ASP A 10 7.25 6.22 10.98
N GLN A 11 6.33 6.59 10.09
CA GLN A 11 6.51 7.69 9.14
C GLN A 11 6.90 9.00 9.82
N ALA A 12 6.26 9.34 10.95
CA ALA A 12 6.52 10.61 11.62
C ALA A 12 7.94 10.65 12.22
N THR A 13 8.39 9.53 12.78
CA THR A 13 9.77 9.41 13.28
C THR A 13 10.79 9.48 12.14
N ALA A 14 10.52 8.80 11.01
CA ALA A 14 11.39 8.86 9.84
C ALA A 14 11.50 10.28 9.26
N ASP A 15 10.37 10.97 9.11
CA ASP A 15 10.31 12.38 8.66
C ASP A 15 11.14 13.27 9.60
N LEU A 16 11.00 13.10 10.91
CA LEU A 16 11.73 13.89 11.90
C LEU A 16 13.25 13.65 11.85
N ILE A 17 13.69 12.40 11.72
CA ILE A 17 15.12 12.06 11.64
C ILE A 17 15.76 12.76 10.44
N ILE A 18 15.15 12.66 9.25
CA ILE A 18 15.67 13.30 8.04
C ILE A 18 15.65 14.81 8.17
N GLN A 19 14.59 15.39 8.74
CA GLN A 19 14.51 16.84 8.96
C GLN A 19 15.63 17.35 9.88
N LEU A 20 15.92 16.63 10.97
CA LEU A 20 17.01 16.99 11.88
C LEU A 20 18.38 16.88 11.20
N GLN A 21 18.62 15.81 10.42
CA GLN A 21 19.88 15.64 9.70
C GLN A 21 20.09 16.73 8.64
N LEU A 22 19.04 17.11 7.89
CA LEU A 22 19.11 18.22 6.94
C LEU A 22 19.35 19.58 7.63
N GLN A 23 18.78 19.77 8.82
CA GLN A 23 19.05 20.97 9.63
C GLN A 23 20.54 21.04 10.05
N ASP A 24 21.10 19.93 10.54
CA ASP A 24 22.51 19.83 10.91
C ASP A 24 23.42 20.11 9.70
N VAL A 25 23.05 19.62 8.52
CA VAL A 25 23.75 19.92 7.27
C VAL A 25 23.71 21.40 6.94
N GLY A 26 22.56 22.05 7.08
CA GLY A 26 22.40 23.49 6.89
C GLY A 26 23.32 24.29 7.81
N VAL A 27 23.39 23.91 9.10
CA VAL A 27 24.31 24.54 10.06
C VAL A 27 25.76 24.37 9.62
N TYR A 28 26.18 23.16 9.24
CA TYR A 28 27.55 22.91 8.79
C TYR A 28 27.92 23.74 7.54
N ALA A 29 27.00 23.85 6.58
CA ALA A 29 27.22 24.63 5.36
C ALA A 29 27.46 26.13 5.65
N GLU A 30 26.87 26.68 6.70
CA GLU A 30 27.12 28.07 7.12
C GLU A 30 28.56 28.27 7.64
N TYR A 31 29.15 27.25 8.28
CA TYR A 31 30.51 27.30 8.82
C TYR A 31 31.61 27.12 7.75
N VAL A 32 31.34 26.37 6.68
CA VAL A 32 32.35 25.96 5.67
C VAL A 32 32.50 26.97 4.53
N LYS A 33 32.17 28.26 4.75
CA LYS A 33 32.34 29.32 3.73
C LYS A 33 33.83 29.55 3.35
N GLY A 34 34.32 28.78 2.38
CA GLY A 34 35.68 28.85 1.83
C GLY A 34 35.71 29.22 0.35
N LYS A 35 36.77 29.90 -0.09
CA LYS A 35 37.00 30.28 -1.50
C LYS A 35 36.96 29.04 -2.41
N ALA A 36 36.41 29.23 -3.62
CA ALA A 36 36.35 28.23 -4.68
C ALA A 36 37.70 27.48 -4.86
N ARG A 37 37.76 26.30 -4.23
CA ARG A 37 38.80 25.29 -4.40
C ARG A 37 38.12 24.00 -4.80
N GLU A 38 38.90 23.06 -5.32
CA GLU A 38 38.41 21.69 -5.48
C GLU A 38 38.03 21.13 -4.10
N PRO A 39 36.84 20.52 -3.98
CA PRO A 39 36.38 20.01 -2.69
C PRO A 39 37.35 18.95 -2.18
N THR A 40 37.62 18.98 -0.89
CA THR A 40 38.36 17.89 -0.23
C THR A 40 37.50 16.62 -0.26
N ASP A 41 38.10 15.43 -0.23
CA ASP A 41 37.35 14.16 -0.15
C ASP A 41 36.29 14.18 0.96
N GLU A 42 36.60 14.81 2.09
CA GLU A 42 35.67 15.04 3.21
C GLU A 42 34.47 15.93 2.83
N GLU A 43 34.71 17.01 2.08
CA GLU A 43 33.66 17.91 1.60
C GLU A 43 32.79 17.22 0.54
N LEU A 44 33.39 16.40 -0.33
CA LEU A 44 32.67 15.61 -1.32
C LEU A 44 31.82 14.52 -0.66
N ALA A 45 32.34 13.80 0.33
CA ALA A 45 31.60 12.81 1.08
C ALA A 45 30.38 13.43 1.77
N PHE A 46 30.53 14.63 2.32
CA PHE A 46 29.45 15.38 2.94
C PHE A 46 28.39 15.84 1.93
N GLN A 47 28.81 16.27 0.73
CA GLN A 47 27.87 16.62 -0.36
C GLN A 47 27.03 15.41 -0.77
N LEU A 48 27.67 14.24 -1.00
CA LEU A 48 26.96 13.01 -1.34
C LEU A 48 25.98 12.59 -0.22
N GLN A 49 26.38 12.72 1.04
CA GLN A 49 25.47 12.47 2.16
C GLN A 49 24.26 13.42 2.15
N ASN A 50 24.47 14.70 1.86
CA ASN A 50 23.35 15.64 1.75
C ASN A 50 22.41 15.27 0.60
N ASP A 51 22.95 14.92 -0.57
CA ASP A 51 22.14 14.49 -1.71
C ASP A 51 21.30 13.23 -1.38
N ASP A 52 21.87 12.29 -0.62
CA ASP A 52 21.16 11.10 -0.13
C ASP A 52 20.05 11.47 0.87
N LEU A 53 20.30 12.42 1.77
CA LEU A 53 19.31 12.91 2.73
C LEU A 53 18.15 13.65 2.06
N GLU A 54 18.44 14.50 1.06
CA GLU A 54 17.43 15.18 0.25
C GLU A 54 16.59 14.18 -0.54
N SER A 55 17.24 13.17 -1.15
CA SER A 55 16.57 12.07 -1.82
C SER A 55 15.67 11.28 -0.87
N GLY A 56 16.15 11.00 0.35
CA GLY A 56 15.38 10.35 1.41
C GLY A 56 14.16 11.18 1.84
N SER A 57 14.30 12.49 1.97
CA SER A 57 13.21 13.42 2.27
C SER A 57 12.11 13.37 1.21
N GLN A 58 12.50 13.39 -0.07
CA GLN A 58 11.56 13.29 -1.19
C GLN A 58 10.80 11.96 -1.16
N LEU A 59 11.52 10.84 -0.96
CA LEU A 59 10.92 9.51 -0.86
C LEU A 59 9.89 9.43 0.26
N LEU A 60 10.20 9.98 1.44
CA LEU A 60 9.28 10.01 2.57
C LEU A 60 8.04 10.88 2.29
N SER A 61 8.21 12.01 1.61
CA SER A 61 7.10 12.85 1.17
C SER A 61 6.19 12.10 0.20
N ASP A 62 6.76 11.40 -0.78
CA ASP A 62 6.00 10.61 -1.75
C ASP A 62 5.24 9.47 -1.06
N ARG A 63 5.89 8.80 -0.09
CA ARG A 63 5.25 7.78 0.74
C ARG A 63 4.07 8.33 1.52
N ARG A 64 4.22 9.48 2.18
CA ARG A 64 3.12 10.15 2.89
C ARG A 64 1.95 10.48 1.96
N MET A 65 2.25 10.96 0.75
CA MET A 65 1.23 11.23 -0.26
C MET A 65 0.50 9.95 -0.70
N ALA A 66 1.23 8.88 -0.99
CA ALA A 66 0.65 7.59 -1.37
C ALA A 66 -0.26 7.03 -0.27
N MET A 67 0.16 7.11 1.00
CA MET A 67 -0.68 6.72 2.14
C MET A 67 -1.96 7.56 2.23
N SER A 68 -1.88 8.86 1.96
CA SER A 68 -3.08 9.72 1.97
C SER A 68 -4.07 9.37 0.86
N PHE A 69 -3.58 9.02 -0.33
CA PHE A 69 -4.45 8.54 -1.41
C PHE A 69 -5.09 7.21 -1.06
N ALA A 70 -4.32 6.27 -0.50
CA ALA A 70 -4.87 4.99 -0.05
C ALA A 70 -5.98 5.18 1.00
N ALA A 71 -5.77 6.07 1.98
CA ALA A 71 -6.77 6.38 3.00
C ALA A 71 -8.04 7.01 2.39
N ALA A 72 -7.90 7.94 1.44
CA ALA A 72 -9.04 8.53 0.75
C ALA A 72 -9.84 7.48 -0.05
N VAL A 73 -9.16 6.62 -0.79
CA VAL A 73 -9.80 5.53 -1.55
C VAL A 73 -10.55 4.57 -0.61
N GLN A 74 -9.97 4.23 0.54
CA GLN A 74 -10.63 3.39 1.53
C GLN A 74 -11.85 4.06 2.16
N ALA A 75 -11.77 5.35 2.47
CA ALA A 75 -12.88 6.11 3.02
C ALA A 75 -14.05 6.22 2.02
N ASP A 76 -13.75 6.42 0.74
CA ASP A 76 -14.74 6.58 -0.32
C ASP A 76 -15.22 5.25 -0.92
N ALA A 77 -14.62 4.11 -0.53
CA ALA A 77 -14.90 2.80 -1.12
C ALA A 77 -16.39 2.44 -1.09
N GLN A 78 -17.07 2.68 0.04
CA GLN A 78 -18.50 2.39 0.16
C GLN A 78 -19.35 3.28 -0.75
N ILE A 79 -18.98 4.56 -0.88
CA ILE A 79 -19.68 5.51 -1.76
C ILE A 79 -19.57 5.06 -3.21
N LEU A 80 -18.39 4.57 -3.63
CA LEU A 80 -18.20 4.05 -4.97
C LEU A 80 -19.05 2.80 -5.24
N VAL A 81 -19.13 1.88 -4.27
CA VAL A 81 -19.99 0.69 -4.37
C VAL A 81 -21.46 1.09 -4.49
N ASP A 82 -21.94 1.99 -3.64
CA ASP A 82 -23.33 2.45 -3.67
C ASP A 82 -23.66 3.17 -4.98
N SER A 83 -22.73 4.03 -5.46
CA SER A 83 -22.86 4.73 -6.73
C SER A 83 -22.91 3.78 -7.93
N GLN A 84 -22.14 2.69 -7.90
CA GLN A 84 -22.17 1.68 -8.96
C GLN A 84 -23.53 0.98 -9.01
N VAL A 85 -24.08 0.61 -7.85
CA VAL A 85 -25.41 -0.01 -7.78
C VAL A 85 -26.48 0.94 -8.31
N GLU A 86 -26.42 2.23 -7.95
CA GLU A 86 -27.35 3.23 -8.47
C GLU A 86 -27.22 3.40 -9.99
N GLU A 87 -25.99 3.39 -10.51
CA GLU A 87 -25.75 3.48 -11.96
C GLU A 87 -26.30 2.27 -12.71
N ASP A 88 -26.12 1.05 -12.17
CA ASP A 88 -26.64 -0.18 -12.77
C ASP A 88 -28.17 -0.18 -12.81
N ILE A 89 -28.83 0.28 -11.73
CA ILE A 89 -30.29 0.46 -11.69
C ILE A 89 -30.73 1.48 -12.75
N ASN A 90 -30.07 2.63 -12.80
CA ASN A 90 -30.37 3.69 -13.77
C ASN A 90 -30.14 3.23 -15.22
N ALA A 91 -29.14 2.40 -15.46
CA ALA A 91 -28.85 1.82 -16.78
C ALA A 91 -29.96 0.84 -17.20
N ASN A 92 -30.35 -0.06 -16.30
CA ASN A 92 -31.44 -1.00 -16.54
C ASN A 92 -32.78 -0.28 -16.80
N ASP A 93 -33.10 0.75 -16.01
CA ASP A 93 -34.31 1.55 -16.21
C ASP A 93 -34.35 2.21 -17.59
N ARG A 94 -33.20 2.72 -18.07
CA ARG A 94 -33.09 3.27 -19.44
C ARG A 94 -33.28 2.21 -20.50
N ASP A 95 -32.77 1.00 -20.30
CA ASP A 95 -32.94 -0.11 -21.25
C ASP A 95 -34.39 -0.58 -21.32
N ILE A 96 -35.05 -0.72 -20.17
CA ILE A 96 -36.48 -1.00 -20.10
C ILE A 96 -37.26 0.10 -20.82
N ALA A 97 -37.04 1.37 -20.50
CA ALA A 97 -37.75 2.48 -21.15
C ALA A 97 -37.59 2.48 -22.68
N ARG A 98 -36.36 2.30 -23.17
CA ARG A 98 -36.07 2.19 -24.62
C ARG A 98 -36.82 1.03 -25.26
N HIS A 99 -36.78 -0.15 -24.66
CA HIS A 99 -37.44 -1.33 -25.17
C HIS A 99 -38.96 -1.16 -25.26
N TRP A 100 -39.58 -0.49 -24.28
CA TRP A 100 -41.01 -0.20 -24.29
C TRP A 100 -41.40 0.77 -25.41
N THR A 101 -40.53 1.72 -25.73
CA THR A 101 -40.75 2.68 -26.84
C THR A 101 -40.52 2.09 -28.24
N GLU A 102 -39.55 1.18 -28.41
CA GLU A 102 -39.20 0.61 -29.72
C GLU A 102 -39.98 -0.67 -30.07
N ASN A 103 -40.25 -1.55 -29.10
CA ASN A 103 -40.80 -2.89 -29.34
C ASN A 103 -42.26 -3.06 -28.89
N GLY A 104 -42.96 -1.98 -28.52
CA GLY A 104 -44.41 -2.00 -28.28
C GLY A 104 -44.88 -2.90 -27.12
N GLY A 105 -44.02 -3.16 -26.12
CA GLY A 105 -44.40 -3.84 -24.88
C GLY A 105 -44.32 -5.37 -24.86
N SER A 106 -43.59 -6.01 -25.78
CA SER A 106 -43.29 -7.45 -25.64
C SER A 106 -42.28 -7.72 -24.50
N PRO A 107 -42.37 -8.82 -23.75
CA PRO A 107 -41.42 -9.12 -22.68
C PRO A 107 -40.06 -9.55 -23.24
N ILE A 108 -38.99 -9.04 -22.63
CA ILE A 108 -37.61 -9.36 -22.99
C ILE A 108 -37.29 -10.80 -22.54
N ALA A 109 -36.81 -11.64 -23.46
CA ALA A 109 -36.09 -12.87 -23.09
C ALA A 109 -34.77 -12.45 -22.45
N GLU A 110 -34.54 -12.84 -21.20
CA GLU A 110 -33.36 -12.53 -20.40
C GLU A 110 -32.09 -12.78 -21.21
N THR A 111 -31.60 -11.71 -21.85
CA THR A 111 -30.32 -11.74 -22.51
C THR A 111 -29.35 -11.40 -21.42
N SER A 112 -28.85 -12.43 -20.75
CA SER A 112 -27.70 -12.34 -19.85
C SER A 112 -26.57 -11.69 -20.64
N PHE A 113 -26.38 -10.38 -20.46
CA PHE A 113 -25.19 -9.72 -20.95
C PHE A 113 -24.03 -10.43 -20.26
N PRO A 114 -23.09 -11.03 -21.01
CA PRO A 114 -21.88 -11.53 -20.38
C PRO A 114 -21.19 -10.28 -19.83
N SER A 115 -21.17 -10.16 -18.50
CA SER A 115 -20.30 -9.24 -17.79
C SER A 115 -18.88 -9.73 -18.05
N ASN A 116 -18.38 -9.44 -19.24
CA ASN A 116 -17.03 -9.73 -19.66
C ASN A 116 -16.17 -8.52 -19.31
N SER A 117 -16.23 -8.11 -18.04
CA SER A 117 -15.15 -7.41 -17.40
C SER A 117 -14.12 -8.47 -17.03
N GLU A 118 -13.31 -8.88 -18.01
CA GLU A 118 -11.95 -9.33 -17.72
C GLU A 118 -11.24 -8.14 -17.07
N SER A 119 -11.51 -7.96 -15.77
CA SER A 119 -10.94 -6.90 -14.99
C SER A 119 -9.46 -7.21 -14.85
N THR A 120 -8.62 -6.31 -15.33
CA THR A 120 -7.20 -6.22 -14.96
C THR A 120 -7.04 -5.81 -13.48
N ALA A 121 -7.99 -6.21 -12.62
CA ALA A 121 -7.91 -6.05 -11.19
C ALA A 121 -6.88 -7.02 -10.66
N LEU A 122 -6.00 -6.49 -9.81
CA LEU A 122 -5.13 -7.31 -8.99
C LEU A 122 -6.00 -8.20 -8.10
N ASP A 123 -5.53 -9.41 -7.83
CA ASP A 123 -6.21 -10.31 -6.91
C ASP A 123 -6.20 -9.74 -5.48
N ASP A 124 -7.18 -10.10 -4.67
CA ASP A 124 -7.34 -9.57 -3.30
C ASP A 124 -6.10 -9.85 -2.42
N GLU A 125 -5.38 -10.94 -2.67
CA GLU A 125 -4.16 -11.27 -1.95
C GLU A 125 -3.02 -10.30 -2.31
N THR A 126 -2.80 -10.00 -3.60
CA THR A 126 -1.81 -9.01 -4.02
C THR A 126 -2.17 -7.62 -3.53
N LEU A 127 -3.43 -7.23 -3.57
CA LEU A 127 -3.89 -5.97 -2.96
C LEU A 127 -3.60 -5.92 -1.46
N THR A 128 -3.86 -7.02 -0.76
CA THR A 128 -3.56 -7.14 0.68
C THR A 128 -2.07 -7.01 0.96
N LYS A 129 -1.22 -7.68 0.18
CA LYS A 129 0.25 -7.58 0.31
C LYS A 129 0.72 -6.15 0.07
N LEU A 130 0.21 -5.49 -0.96
CA LEU A 130 0.55 -4.09 -1.26
C LEU A 130 0.11 -3.15 -0.14
N GLN A 131 -1.08 -3.36 0.43
CA GLN A 131 -1.56 -2.59 1.58
C GLN A 131 -0.62 -2.75 2.79
N ILE A 132 -0.21 -3.97 3.10
CA ILE A 132 0.72 -4.24 4.22
C ILE A 132 2.08 -3.60 3.95
N LEU A 133 2.66 -3.76 2.76
CA LEU A 133 4.00 -3.28 2.45
C LEU A 133 4.09 -1.75 2.39
N TYR A 134 3.08 -1.08 1.85
CA TYR A 134 3.19 0.34 1.48
C TYR A 134 2.26 1.28 2.26
N VAL A 135 1.21 0.77 2.90
CA VAL A 135 0.20 1.62 3.57
C VAL A 135 0.20 1.42 5.08
N SER A 136 -0.14 0.22 5.54
CA SER A 136 -0.43 -0.04 6.96
C SER A 136 0.76 -0.58 7.74
N GLY A 137 1.76 -1.14 7.06
CA GLY A 137 2.79 -1.95 7.73
C GLY A 137 2.22 -3.28 8.27
N MET A 138 3.11 -4.17 8.70
CA MET A 138 2.72 -5.44 9.31
C MET A 138 1.96 -5.27 10.64
N GLU A 139 2.16 -4.15 11.33
CA GLU A 139 1.54 -3.86 12.64
C GLU A 139 0.14 -3.24 12.54
N GLY A 140 -0.21 -2.66 11.37
CA GLY A 140 -1.48 -1.97 11.13
C GLY A 140 -2.54 -2.80 10.41
N TYR A 141 -2.21 -4.00 9.92
CA TYR A 141 -3.19 -4.87 9.26
C TYR A 141 -3.99 -5.67 10.29
N GLN A 142 -5.11 -5.10 10.74
CA GLN A 142 -6.17 -5.89 11.37
C GLN A 142 -6.90 -6.61 10.24
N GLY A 143 -6.67 -7.92 10.11
CA GLY A 143 -7.45 -8.77 9.21
C GLY A 143 -8.93 -8.50 9.39
N ILE A 144 -9.66 -8.43 8.28
CA ILE A 144 -11.10 -8.11 8.20
C ILE A 144 -11.90 -9.29 8.80
N GLU A 145 -11.75 -9.55 10.09
CA GLU A 145 -12.55 -10.48 10.90
C GLU A 145 -12.62 -9.97 12.35
N SER A 146 -12.98 -8.71 12.55
CA SER A 146 -13.62 -8.28 13.80
C SER A 146 -14.44 -7.02 13.54
N VAL A 147 -15.73 -7.21 13.29
CA VAL A 147 -16.72 -6.15 13.47
C VAL A 147 -16.73 -5.84 14.96
N ASP A 148 -16.10 -4.74 15.38
CA ASP A 148 -16.45 -4.08 16.62
C ASP A 148 -16.66 -2.60 16.34
N GLU A 149 -17.89 -2.22 16.60
CA GLU A 149 -18.52 -0.93 16.48
C GLU A 149 -17.98 0.04 17.56
N ALA A 150 -17.91 1.32 17.20
CA ALA A 150 -17.79 2.50 18.06
C ALA A 150 -16.39 3.00 18.50
N GLY A 151 -16.16 4.30 18.24
CA GLY A 151 -15.50 5.17 19.21
C GLY A 151 -14.60 6.28 18.66
N THR A 152 -15.24 7.38 18.24
CA THR A 152 -14.79 8.79 18.35
C THR A 152 -13.34 9.09 18.76
N GLU A 153 -12.70 9.88 17.90
CA GLU A 153 -11.45 10.61 18.15
C GLU A 153 -11.54 11.44 19.44
N THR A 154 -10.66 11.14 20.40
CA THR A 154 -10.29 12.08 21.45
C THR A 154 -8.79 12.06 21.64
N GLU A 155 -8.19 13.23 21.48
CA GLU A 155 -6.83 13.60 21.86
C GLU A 155 -6.53 13.14 23.30
N GLN A 156 -5.82 12.03 23.46
CA GLN A 156 -5.41 11.53 24.77
C GLN A 156 -3.94 11.15 24.76
N ALA A 157 -3.19 11.81 25.65
CA ALA A 157 -1.76 11.65 25.84
C ALA A 157 -1.33 10.18 25.96
N GLU A 158 -0.19 9.87 25.34
CA GLU A 158 0.44 8.54 25.26
C GLU A 158 0.58 7.90 26.65
N SER A 159 -0.36 7.02 26.98
CA SER A 159 -0.30 6.19 28.17
C SER A 159 0.07 4.75 27.80
N SER A 160 0.65 4.06 28.77
CA SER A 160 1.10 2.64 28.80
C SER A 160 0.21 1.57 28.13
N ALA A 161 -1.00 1.91 27.71
CA ALA A 161 -1.89 1.08 26.90
C ALA A 161 -1.35 0.76 25.49
N TRP A 162 -0.60 1.67 24.86
CA TRP A 162 0.00 1.42 23.53
C TRP A 162 1.07 0.33 23.57
N ALA A 163 1.90 0.32 24.61
CA ALA A 163 2.90 -0.73 24.81
C ALA A 163 2.27 -2.11 25.07
N ALA A 164 1.10 -2.17 25.71
CA ALA A 164 0.37 -3.41 25.95
C ALA A 164 -0.38 -3.94 24.71
N ARG A 165 -0.71 -3.07 23.74
CA ARG A 165 -1.34 -3.47 22.47
C ARG A 165 -0.40 -4.22 21.53
N ARG A 166 0.92 -3.96 21.58
CA ARG A 166 1.92 -4.74 20.81
C ARG A 166 1.85 -6.24 21.08
N ILE A 167 1.43 -6.64 22.28
CA ILE A 167 1.36 -8.05 22.71
C ILE A 167 0.12 -8.77 22.11
N ARG A 168 -0.85 -8.03 21.57
CA ARG A 168 -2.14 -8.57 21.07
C ARG A 168 -2.34 -8.40 19.56
N GLN A 169 -1.27 -8.18 18.79
CA GLN A 169 -1.38 -8.17 17.33
C GLN A 169 -1.62 -9.59 16.82
N ALA A 170 -2.48 -9.71 15.80
CA ALA A 170 -2.78 -10.99 15.16
C ALA A 170 -1.46 -11.67 14.76
N PRO A 171 -1.35 -13.01 14.87
CA PRO A 171 -0.14 -13.69 14.44
C PRO A 171 0.13 -13.28 13.00
N SER A 172 1.34 -12.80 12.73
CA SER A 172 1.83 -12.68 11.36
C SER A 172 1.48 -13.99 10.67
N GLN A 173 0.69 -13.93 9.60
CA GLN A 173 0.33 -15.13 8.85
C GLN A 173 1.62 -15.67 8.23
N MET A 174 2.28 -16.58 8.95
CA MET A 174 3.48 -17.24 8.49
C MET A 174 3.08 -18.44 7.66
N HIS A 175 3.65 -18.54 6.47
CA HIS A 175 3.49 -19.68 5.58
C HIS A 175 4.77 -20.50 5.58
N ARG A 176 4.62 -21.82 5.62
CA ARG A 176 5.77 -22.73 5.54
C ARG A 176 6.10 -23.05 4.10
N CYS A 177 7.32 -22.74 3.68
CA CYS A 177 7.81 -23.06 2.35
C CYS A 177 7.86 -24.58 2.14
N ILE A 178 7.31 -25.08 1.03
CA ILE A 178 7.28 -26.52 0.74
C ILE A 178 8.68 -27.07 0.38
N ALA A 179 9.56 -26.23 -0.17
CA ALA A 179 10.90 -26.63 -0.61
C ALA A 179 11.91 -26.69 0.53
N CYS A 180 11.99 -25.64 1.36
CA CYS A 180 12.97 -25.54 2.45
C CYS A 180 12.39 -25.73 3.86
N ALA A 181 11.06 -25.87 4.00
CA ALA A 181 10.36 -25.98 5.28
C ALA A 181 10.53 -24.79 6.24
N GLU A 182 11.05 -23.66 5.74
CA GLU A 182 11.22 -22.42 6.49
C GLU A 182 9.89 -21.64 6.55
N ASP A 183 9.65 -20.98 7.68
CA ASP A 183 8.49 -20.13 7.87
C ASP A 183 8.77 -18.74 7.31
N THR A 184 7.91 -18.29 6.40
CA THR A 184 8.01 -17.02 5.68
C THR A 184 6.79 -16.17 5.92
N GLU A 185 6.97 -14.86 6.09
CA GLU A 185 5.85 -13.93 6.23
C GLU A 185 4.99 -13.89 4.97
N PHE A 186 3.68 -13.74 5.14
CA PHE A 186 2.69 -13.63 4.06
C PHE A 186 3.12 -12.72 2.90
N VAL A 187 3.67 -11.53 3.19
CA VAL A 187 4.12 -10.57 2.16
C VAL A 187 5.30 -11.08 1.32
N ASN A 188 6.07 -12.03 1.84
CA ASN A 188 7.25 -12.61 1.19
C ASN A 188 6.96 -13.90 0.43
N VAL A 189 5.70 -14.36 0.42
CA VAL A 189 5.27 -15.58 -0.28
C VAL A 189 4.84 -15.26 -1.70
N ILE A 190 5.41 -15.97 -2.66
CA ILE A 190 4.93 -15.99 -4.05
C ILE A 190 4.13 -17.29 -4.25
N GLN A 191 2.86 -17.18 -4.63
CA GLN A 191 2.09 -18.38 -4.98
C GLN A 191 2.49 -18.89 -6.36
N ARG A 192 2.63 -20.22 -6.46
CA ARG A 192 2.72 -20.89 -7.75
C ARG A 192 1.35 -20.82 -8.41
N GLY A 193 1.20 -19.97 -9.42
CA GLY A 193 -0.03 -19.87 -10.21
C GLY A 193 -0.48 -21.26 -10.67
N ARG A 194 -1.78 -21.56 -10.52
CA ARG A 194 -2.40 -22.79 -11.02
C ARG A 194 -2.17 -22.84 -12.53
N MET A 195 -1.19 -23.62 -12.96
CA MET A 195 -1.01 -23.93 -14.37
C MET A 195 -2.05 -24.99 -14.74
N ASP A 196 -3.17 -24.53 -15.29
CA ASP A 196 -4.08 -25.40 -16.00
C ASP A 196 -3.38 -25.91 -17.27
N GLY A 197 -2.92 -27.15 -17.24
CA GLY A 197 -2.46 -27.87 -18.42
C GLY A 197 -0.95 -27.94 -18.65
N ASN A 198 -0.35 -29.02 -18.14
CA ASN A 198 0.73 -29.78 -18.76
C ASN A 198 1.93 -28.99 -19.32
N ALA A 199 2.69 -28.31 -18.46
CA ALA A 199 4.05 -27.89 -18.77
C ALA A 199 5.05 -28.72 -17.95
N VAL A 200 5.78 -29.61 -18.64
CA VAL A 200 6.95 -30.31 -18.10
C VAL A 200 8.10 -29.31 -18.08
N PHE A 201 8.60 -28.98 -16.89
CA PHE A 201 9.84 -28.21 -16.75
C PHE A 201 11.04 -29.14 -16.94
N PRO A 202 12.05 -28.77 -17.76
CA PRO A 202 13.28 -29.51 -17.84
C PRO A 202 14.05 -29.36 -16.51
N ALA A 203 14.59 -30.48 -16.04
CA ALA A 203 15.43 -30.54 -14.86
C ALA A 203 16.84 -29.98 -15.16
N GLY A 204 17.37 -29.18 -14.23
CA GLY A 204 18.76 -28.70 -14.19
C GLY A 204 18.98 -27.40 -14.97
N GLU A 205 19.78 -26.44 -14.52
CA GLU A 205 21.01 -26.55 -13.71
C GLU A 205 21.15 -25.31 -12.80
N TRP A 206 21.81 -25.51 -11.66
CA TRP A 206 22.12 -24.48 -10.66
C TRP A 206 23.30 -23.62 -11.08
#